data_AF-A0A2K3M312-F1
#
_entry.id   AF-A0A2K3M312-F1
#
_cell.length_a   1.000
_cell.length_b   1.000
_cell.length_c   1.000
_cell.angle_alpha   90.00
_cell.angle_beta   90.00
_cell.angle_gamma   90.00
#
_symmetry.space_group_name_H-M   'P 1'
#
loop_
_entity.id
_entity.type
_entity.pdbx_description
1 polymer ?
#
loop_
_entity_poly.entity_id
_entity_poly.type
_entity_poly.pdbx_seq_one_letter_code
_entity_poly.pdbx_strand_id
1 'polypeptide(L)'
;MLSELVNFLKACFRPSTDGYARTASDAGGKQDGLLWYKDLGQHLCGEFSMAVVQANNLLEDQSQIESGSLSLTESGPCGTFVGIYDGHGGPETSRFINNHLFQHLKSKFLTRLTL
;
A
#
# COMPACT_ATOMS: atom_id res chain seq x y z
N MET A 1 -20.78 22.47 -8.94
CA MET A 1 -21.54 21.47 -8.15
C MET A 1 -21.75 20.17 -8.93
N LEU A 2 -22.38 20.19 -10.12
CA LEU A 2 -22.52 18.96 -10.93
C LEU A 2 -21.18 18.40 -11.44
N SER A 3 -20.20 19.27 -11.71
CA SER A 3 -18.86 18.87 -12.14
C SER A 3 -18.11 18.03 -11.08
N GLU A 4 -18.23 18.38 -9.81
CA GLU A 4 -17.59 17.65 -8.72
C GLU A 4 -18.26 16.30 -8.46
N LEU A 5 -19.59 16.25 -8.53
CA LEU A 5 -20.33 15.00 -8.47
C LEU A 5 -19.98 14.08 -9.66
N VAL A 6 -19.85 14.64 -10.86
CA VAL A 6 -19.41 13.89 -12.05
C VAL A 6 -17.97 13.41 -11.93
N ASN A 7 -17.08 14.19 -11.30
CA ASN A 7 -15.70 13.77 -11.04
C ASN A 7 -15.63 12.66 -9.97
N PHE A 8 -16.43 12.77 -8.90
CA PHE A 8 -16.56 11.74 -7.89
C PHE A 8 -17.09 10.43 -8.48
N LEU A 9 -18.17 10.50 -9.28
CA LEU A 9 -18.72 9.33 -9.97
C LEU A 9 -17.73 8.75 -10.99
N LYS A 10 -16.97 9.57 -11.72
CA LYS A 10 -15.90 9.09 -12.61
C LYS A 10 -14.76 8.39 -11.86
N ALA A 11 -14.43 8.83 -10.64
CA ALA A 11 -13.44 8.17 -9.80
C ALA A 11 -13.95 6.81 -9.25
N CYS A 12 -15.25 6.71 -8.95
CA CYS A 12 -15.87 5.47 -8.46
C CYS A 12 -16.17 4.42 -9.54
N PHE A 13 -16.35 4.84 -10.80
CA PHE A 13 -16.85 3.96 -11.88
C PHE A 13 -15.92 3.82 -13.08
N ARG A 14 -14.67 4.28 -13.05
CA ARG A 14 -13.73 4.02 -14.15
C ARG A 14 -13.32 2.54 -14.12
N PRO A 15 -13.66 1.73 -15.13
CA PRO A 15 -13.05 0.41 -15.28
C PRO A 15 -11.56 0.64 -15.49
N SER A 16 -10.73 -0.07 -14.74
CA SER A 16 -9.27 -0.02 -14.88
C SER A 16 -8.87 -0.71 -16.19
N THR A 17 -9.15 -0.05 -17.31
CA THR A 17 -8.66 -0.38 -18.65
C THR A 17 -8.01 0.86 -19.22
N ASP A 18 -6.95 1.33 -18.57
CA ASP A 18 -5.89 2.05 -19.24
C ASP A 18 -4.59 1.48 -18.71
N GLY A 19 -4.00 0.62 -19.53
CA GLY A 19 -2.66 0.09 -19.32
C GLY A 19 -1.65 1.23 -19.36
N TYR A 20 -1.48 1.91 -18.24
CA TYR A 20 -0.23 2.60 -17.97
C TYR A 20 0.63 1.62 -17.17
N ALA A 21 1.41 0.84 -17.90
CA ALA A 21 2.64 0.28 -17.41
C ALA A 21 3.54 1.44 -16.94
N ARG A 22 3.28 2.00 -15.74
CA ARG A 22 4.24 2.83 -15.03
C ARG A 22 5.21 1.86 -14.41
N THR A 23 6.25 1.59 -15.18
CA THR A 23 7.62 1.37 -14.73
C THR A 23 7.69 1.12 -13.22
N ALA A 24 7.90 -0.15 -12.86
CA ALA A 24 8.28 -0.60 -11.52
C ALA A 24 9.60 0.02 -11.01
N SER A 25 10.05 1.14 -11.57
CA SER A 25 11.29 1.84 -11.25
C SER A 25 11.18 2.76 -10.02
N ASP A 26 9.97 3.07 -9.55
CA ASP A 26 9.72 3.91 -8.35
C ASP A 26 9.03 3.14 -7.22
N ALA A 27 8.99 1.80 -7.32
CA ALA A 27 8.35 0.94 -6.34
C ALA A 27 9.17 0.83 -5.03
N GLY A 28 10.50 0.94 -5.12
CA GLY A 28 11.41 0.97 -3.97
C GLY A 28 11.66 2.41 -3.54
N GLY A 29 11.34 2.74 -2.29
CA GLY A 29 11.56 4.08 -1.74
C GLY A 29 13.03 4.54 -1.81
N LYS A 30 13.22 5.84 -1.62
CA LYS A 30 14.51 6.55 -1.62
C LYS A 30 15.24 6.36 -0.30
N GLN A 31 16.56 6.40 -0.34
CA GLN A 31 17.41 6.33 0.85
C GLN A 31 18.35 7.55 0.90
N ASP A 32 18.34 8.25 2.03
CA ASP A 32 19.24 9.36 2.37
C ASP A 32 19.89 9.07 3.74
N GLY A 33 21.12 8.55 3.72
CA GLY A 33 21.78 8.09 4.93
C GLY A 33 20.99 7.00 5.66
N LEU A 34 20.56 7.31 6.89
CA LEU A 34 19.75 6.44 7.75
C LEU A 34 18.24 6.59 7.50
N LEU A 35 17.82 7.56 6.70
CA LEU A 35 16.43 7.80 6.33
C LEU A 35 16.10 7.03 5.06
N TRP A 36 15.14 6.11 5.15
CA TRP A 36 14.43 5.59 3.98
C TRP A 36 13.07 6.27 3.89
N TYR A 37 12.65 6.68 2.70
CA TYR A 37 11.35 7.30 2.53
C TYR A 37 10.76 7.04 1.15
N LYS A 38 9.45 7.03 1.09
CA LYS A 38 8.67 7.08 -0.14
C LYS A 38 7.96 8.42 -0.17
N ASP A 39 8.28 9.20 -1.21
CA ASP A 39 7.60 10.46 -1.51
C ASP A 39 6.10 10.28 -1.73
N LEU A 40 5.40 11.40 -1.91
CA LEU A 40 3.96 11.44 -2.13
C LEU A 40 3.52 10.44 -3.21
N GLY A 41 2.90 9.35 -2.77
CA GLY A 41 2.18 8.40 -3.59
C GLY A 41 0.71 8.77 -3.67
N GLN A 42 0.05 8.40 -4.76
CA GLN A 42 -1.38 8.61 -4.94
C GLN A 42 -2.18 7.41 -4.43
N HIS A 43 -3.26 7.67 -3.69
CA HIS A 43 -4.28 6.69 -3.33
C HIS A 43 -5.68 7.19 -3.74
N LEU A 44 -6.70 6.31 -3.65
CA LEU A 44 -8.06 6.60 -4.13
C LEU A 44 -8.69 7.87 -3.48
N CYS A 45 -8.19 8.28 -2.31
CA CYS A 45 -8.75 9.35 -1.50
C CYS A 45 -7.73 10.45 -1.13
N GLY A 46 -6.58 10.55 -1.81
CA GLY A 46 -5.55 11.56 -1.47
C GLY A 46 -4.12 11.16 -1.79
N GLU A 47 -3.18 11.78 -1.07
CA GLU A 47 -1.74 11.56 -1.17
C GLU A 47 -1.19 10.99 0.14
N PHE A 48 -0.20 10.10 0.06
CA PHE A 48 0.47 9.52 1.22
C PHE A 48 1.98 9.65 1.08
N SER A 49 2.70 9.78 2.19
CA SER A 49 4.16 9.58 2.23
C SER A 49 4.50 8.61 3.36
N MET A 50 5.68 8.01 3.29
CA MET A 50 6.15 7.08 4.30
C MET A 50 7.65 7.28 4.52
N ALA A 51 8.11 7.17 5.76
CA ALA A 51 9.51 7.27 6.09
C ALA A 51 9.86 6.34 7.26
N VAL A 52 11.08 5.83 7.25
CA VAL A 52 11.68 5.03 8.30
C VAL A 52 13.07 5.59 8.55
N VAL A 53 13.41 5.89 9.81
CA VAL A 53 14.73 6.36 10.19
C VAL A 53 15.39 5.29 11.03
N GLN A 54 16.54 4.80 10.58
CA GLN A 54 17.31 3.78 11.30
C GLN A 54 17.98 4.39 12.54
N ALA A 55 17.60 3.88 13.72
CA ALA A 55 18.22 4.26 15.00
C ALA A 55 19.25 3.23 15.51
N ASN A 56 19.03 1.95 15.20
CA ASN A 56 19.91 0.84 15.62
C ASN A 56 20.94 0.50 14.53
N ASN A 57 21.97 -0.27 14.88
CA ASN A 57 22.96 -0.76 13.91
C ASN A 57 22.34 -1.62 12.79
N LEU A 58 21.22 -2.28 13.10
CA LEU A 58 20.41 -3.05 12.18
C LEU A 58 19.03 -2.41 12.08
N LEU A 59 18.55 -2.17 10.88
CA LEU A 59 17.19 -1.69 10.67
C LEU A 59 16.21 -2.85 10.85
N GLU A 60 15.64 -2.96 12.05
CA GLU A 60 14.65 -3.97 12.39
C GLU A 60 13.25 -3.56 11.97
N ASP A 61 12.96 -2.26 11.95
CA ASP A 61 11.65 -1.74 11.55
C ASP A 61 11.37 -1.98 10.07
N GLN A 62 10.13 -2.33 9.78
CA GLN A 62 9.63 -2.51 8.41
C GLN A 62 8.34 -1.73 8.24
N SER A 63 8.07 -1.31 7.02
CA SER A 63 6.90 -0.51 6.70
C SER A 63 6.37 -0.85 5.31
N GLN A 64 5.05 -0.82 5.11
CA GLN A 64 4.46 -1.05 3.79
C GLN A 64 3.23 -0.19 3.59
N ILE A 65 2.97 0.10 2.32
CA ILE A 65 1.76 0.79 1.90
C ILE A 65 1.27 0.22 0.58
N GLU A 66 0.01 -0.19 0.57
CA GLU A 66 -0.66 -0.81 -0.57
C GLU A 66 -1.99 -0.09 -0.78
N SER A 67 -2.29 0.33 -2.00
CA SER A 67 -3.56 1.00 -2.34
C SER A 67 -4.20 0.35 -3.55
N GLY A 68 -5.52 0.21 -3.54
CA GLY A 68 -6.28 -0.44 -4.60
C GLY A 68 -7.16 -1.57 -4.06
N SER A 69 -7.31 -2.65 -4.82
CA SER A 69 -8.15 -3.79 -4.41
C SER A 69 -7.56 -4.51 -3.19
N LEU A 70 -8.35 -4.56 -2.11
CA LEU A 70 -8.07 -5.31 -0.89
C LEU A 70 -8.49 -6.77 -0.98
N SER A 71 -8.99 -7.21 -2.14
CA SER A 71 -9.39 -8.58 -2.44
C SER A 71 -8.52 -9.16 -3.55
N LEU A 72 -8.49 -10.48 -3.69
CA LEU A 72 -7.95 -11.12 -4.90
C LEU A 72 -8.88 -10.96 -6.11
N THR A 73 -10.12 -10.53 -5.91
CA THR A 73 -11.07 -10.21 -6.99
C THR A 73 -11.06 -8.72 -7.33
N GLU A 74 -11.21 -8.42 -8.62
CA GLU A 74 -11.35 -7.06 -9.15
C GLU A 74 -12.62 -6.34 -8.67
N SER A 75 -13.65 -7.09 -8.27
CA SER A 75 -14.90 -6.56 -7.72
C SER A 75 -14.88 -6.34 -6.20
N GLY A 76 -13.73 -6.58 -5.55
CA GLY A 76 -13.62 -6.46 -4.11
C GLY A 76 -13.54 -5.02 -3.61
N PRO A 77 -13.58 -4.82 -2.28
CA PRO A 77 -13.43 -3.49 -1.70
C PRO A 77 -12.07 -2.88 -2.07
N CYS A 78 -12.10 -1.63 -2.52
CA CYS A 78 -10.90 -0.83 -2.69
C CYS A 78 -10.58 -0.09 -1.38
N GLY A 79 -9.30 0.05 -1.08
CA GLY A 79 -8.84 0.82 0.07
C GLY A 79 -7.34 0.93 0.13
N THR A 80 -6.84 1.40 1.26
CA THR A 80 -5.41 1.57 1.54
C THR A 80 -5.05 0.76 2.77
N PHE A 81 -4.03 -0.08 2.63
CA PHE A 81 -3.42 -0.82 3.72
C PHE A 81 -2.11 -0.14 4.10
N VAL A 82 -1.95 0.17 5.38
CA VAL A 82 -0.73 0.76 5.94
C VAL A 82 -0.22 -0.17 7.03
N GLY A 83 1.02 -0.62 6.90
CA GLY A 83 1.69 -1.47 7.87
C GLY A 83 2.91 -0.78 8.44
N ILE A 84 3.03 -0.75 9.77
CA ILE A 84 4.19 -0.27 10.52
C ILE A 84 4.55 -1.38 11.49
N TYR A 85 5.76 -1.90 11.39
CA TYR A 85 6.21 -3.08 12.15
C TYR A 85 7.51 -2.75 12.87
N ASP A 86 7.41 -2.54 14.18
CA ASP A 86 8.53 -2.37 15.09
C ASP A 86 9.21 -3.74 15.30
N GLY A 87 10.44 -3.87 14.82
CA GLY A 87 11.18 -5.13 14.87
C GLY A 87 12.07 -5.23 16.11
N HIS A 88 12.21 -6.43 16.67
CA HIS A 88 13.11 -6.65 17.81
C HIS A 88 13.75 -8.04 17.79
N GLY A 89 15.04 -8.10 18.10
CA GLY A 89 15.80 -9.34 18.12
C GLY A 89 16.21 -9.83 16.73
N GLY A 90 16.28 -8.90 15.77
CA GLY A 90 16.51 -9.13 14.35
C GLY A 90 15.34 -8.69 13.44
N PRO A 91 15.59 -8.39 12.16
CA PRO A 91 14.59 -7.91 11.20
C PRO A 91 13.71 -9.04 10.65
N GLU A 92 13.93 -10.29 11.03
CA GLU A 92 13.33 -11.46 10.39
C GLU A 92 11.80 -11.45 10.53
N THR A 93 11.29 -11.18 11.73
CA THR A 93 9.85 -11.18 12.01
C THR A 93 9.14 -10.02 11.33
N SER A 94 9.63 -8.79 11.50
CA SER A 94 9.05 -7.61 10.87
C SER A 94 9.06 -7.72 9.35
N ARG A 95 10.15 -8.27 8.76
CA ARG A 95 10.26 -8.53 7.31
C ARG A 95 9.31 -9.64 6.86
N PHE A 96 9.16 -10.69 7.66
CA PHE A 96 8.17 -11.73 7.37
C PHE A 96 6.76 -11.15 7.33
N ILE A 97 6.38 -10.33 8.32
CA ILE A 97 5.07 -9.67 8.34
C ILE A 97 4.90 -8.77 7.11
N ASN A 98 5.91 -7.94 6.80
CA ASN A 98 5.90 -7.03 5.65
C ASN A 98 5.60 -7.74 4.32
N ASN A 99 6.21 -8.91 4.12
CA ASN A 99 6.08 -9.67 2.87
C ASN A 99 4.77 -10.47 2.76
N HIS A 100 4.12 -10.81 3.88
CA HIS A 100 3.03 -11.81 3.87
C HIS A 100 1.70 -11.28 4.39
N LEU A 101 1.67 -10.30 5.30
CA LEU A 101 0.45 -9.91 5.99
C LEU A 101 -0.62 -9.38 5.03
N PHE A 102 -0.26 -8.50 4.10
CA PHE A 102 -1.22 -7.94 3.16
C PHE A 102 -1.82 -9.01 2.24
N GLN A 103 -1.01 -9.88 1.66
CA GLN A 103 -1.51 -10.97 0.82
C GLN A 103 -2.40 -11.95 1.60
N HIS A 104 -2.02 -12.23 2.86
CA HIS A 104 -2.86 -13.02 3.76
C HIS A 104 -4.22 -12.37 3.99
N LEU A 105 -4.26 -11.06 4.28
CA LEU A 105 -5.51 -10.31 4.44
C LEU A 105 -6.34 -10.30 3.14
N LYS A 106 -5.73 -10.08 1.97
CA LYS A 106 -6.41 -10.14 0.67
C LYS A 106 -7.11 -11.47 0.45
N SER A 107 -6.47 -12.58 0.84
CA SER A 107 -7.07 -13.92 0.74
C SER A 107 -8.31 -14.09 1.64
N LYS A 108 -8.36 -13.41 2.79
CA LYS A 108 -9.49 -13.48 3.74
C LYS A 108 -10.66 -12.60 3.30
N PHE A 109 -10.42 -11.50 2.59
CA PHE A 109 -11.49 -10.64 2.08
C PHE A 109 -12.35 -11.33 1.01
N LEU A 110 -11.86 -12.38 0.35
CA LEU A 110 -12.68 -13.23 -0.52
C LEU A 110 -13.78 -14.01 0.23
N THR A 111 -13.58 -14.30 1.52
CA THR A 111 -14.41 -15.29 2.23
C THR A 111 -15.66 -14.70 2.89
N ARG A 112 -15.87 -13.37 2.84
CA ARG A 112 -16.95 -12.69 3.57
C ARG A 112 -18.14 -12.20 2.75
N LEU A 113 -18.18 -12.43 1.43
CA LEU A 113 -19.26 -11.97 0.55
C LEU A 113 -20.05 -13.10 -0.14
N THR A 114 -19.93 -14.35 0.33
CA THR A 114 -20.64 -15.53 -0.21
C THR A 114 -21.67 -16.15 0.77
N LEU A 115 -22.22 -15.35 1.69
CA LEU A 115 -23.37 -15.77 2.52
C LEU A 115 -24.61 -14.95 2.18
#